data_AF-A0A2U3CI75-F1
#
_entry.id   AF-A0A2U3CI75-F1
#
_cell.length_a   1.000
_cell.length_b   1.000
_cell.length_c   1.000
_cell.angle_alpha   90.00
_cell.angle_beta   90.00
_cell.angle_gamma   90.00
#
_symmetry.space_group_name_H-M   'P 1'
#
loop_
_entity.id
_entity.type
_entity.pdbx_description
1 polymer ?
#
loop_
_entity_poly.entity_id
_entity_poly.type
_entity_poly.pdbx_seq_one_letter_code
_entity_poly.pdbx_strand_id
1 'polypeptide(L)'
;MSQTTYCVNCGKEISITARFCRFCGSPIRRGQDETTTPPVARSVERVHTPSPEPIRSVHEDVIEKIPSAVVDSLYARKRKKQINNEMKSLLKDVDELGKKLEIGLIDDAQSTSQTAKLQEKINSLQKEKDTLKPELLEIETLREAEKKWLARLEKIEDKNRAGDVSRAVYDSLKDEYSSELATTQRKKATEERKVRRWLVDLQKETRVLETKVESLKVRSEIEGQTLSEANQKIMDLSNQRVRKATAAEVLIEILETL
;
A
#
# COMPACT_ATOMS: atom_id res chain seq x y z
N MET A 1 5.54 -3.37 47.64
CA MET A 1 5.07 -4.37 46.65
C MET A 1 4.27 -3.65 45.60
N SER A 2 4.76 -3.59 44.37
CA SER A 2 4.10 -2.87 43.27
C SER A 2 2.99 -3.76 42.70
N GLN A 3 1.72 -3.43 42.94
CA GLN A 3 0.60 -4.17 42.37
C GLN A 3 0.46 -3.85 40.87
N THR A 4 0.57 -4.89 40.04
CA THR A 4 0.43 -4.82 38.59
C THR A 4 -0.76 -5.65 38.12
N THR A 5 -1.33 -5.28 36.97
CA THR A 5 -2.40 -5.99 36.29
C THR A 5 -2.09 -6.08 34.80
N TYR A 6 -2.85 -6.85 34.04
CA TYR A 6 -2.62 -7.04 32.60
C TYR A 6 -3.67 -6.30 31.79
N CYS A 7 -3.24 -5.63 30.71
CA CYS A 7 -4.16 -4.96 29.81
C CYS A 7 -5.01 -5.98 29.05
N VAL A 8 -6.34 -5.90 29.17
CA VAL A 8 -7.27 -6.80 28.46
C VAL A 8 -7.21 -6.70 26.94
N ASN A 9 -6.69 -5.60 26.38
CA ASN A 9 -6.59 -5.41 24.94
C ASN A 9 -5.27 -5.92 24.33
N CYS A 10 -4.15 -5.84 25.05
CA CYS A 10 -2.84 -6.21 24.49
C CYS A 10 -2.02 -7.19 25.34
N GLY A 11 -2.54 -7.63 26.49
CA GLY A 11 -1.92 -8.62 27.37
C GLY A 11 -0.66 -8.15 28.10
N LYS A 12 -0.25 -6.88 27.96
CA LYS A 12 0.96 -6.37 28.61
C LYS A 12 0.70 -5.93 30.06
N GLU A 13 1.72 -6.11 30.90
CA GLU A 13 1.71 -5.73 32.30
C GLU A 13 1.71 -4.20 32.47
N ILE A 14 0.78 -3.72 33.28
CA ILE A 14 0.51 -2.31 33.55
C ILE A 14 0.29 -2.08 35.05
N SER A 15 0.47 -0.83 35.49
CA SER A 15 0.15 -0.44 36.86
C SER A 15 -1.36 -0.48 37.09
N ILE A 16 -1.80 -0.97 38.26
CA ILE A 16 -3.21 -0.95 38.67
C ILE A 16 -3.78 0.49 38.76
N THR A 17 -2.91 1.49 38.97
CA THR A 17 -3.31 2.90 39.02
C THR A 17 -3.40 3.55 37.63
N ALA A 18 -2.93 2.88 36.57
CA ALA A 18 -2.95 3.44 35.23
C ALA A 18 -4.39 3.59 34.71
N ARG A 19 -4.72 4.78 34.18
CA ARG A 19 -6.03 5.03 33.54
C ARG A 19 -6.08 4.49 32.11
N PHE A 20 -4.92 4.41 31.45
CA PHE A 20 -4.75 3.93 30.08
C PHE A 20 -3.54 2.99 29.99
N CYS A 21 -3.60 2.03 29.08
CA CYS A 21 -2.46 1.18 28.78
C CYS A 21 -1.37 2.00 28.06
N ARG A 22 -0.17 2.07 28.65
CA ARG A 22 0.99 2.74 28.05
C ARG A 22 1.46 2.14 26.71
N PHE A 23 1.00 0.94 26.36
CA PHE A 23 1.43 0.24 25.14
C PHE A 23 0.43 0.33 23.99
N CYS A 24 -0.88 0.29 24.27
CA CYS A 24 -1.91 0.32 23.22
C CYS A 24 -2.92 1.45 23.37
N GLY A 25 -2.80 2.29 24.40
CA GLY A 25 -3.67 3.45 24.63
C GLY A 25 -5.08 3.12 25.11
N SER A 26 -5.44 1.84 25.26
CA SER A 26 -6.80 1.46 25.67
C SER A 26 -7.09 1.82 27.13
N PRO A 27 -8.30 2.33 27.44
CA PRO A 27 -8.70 2.67 28.81
C PRO A 27 -8.83 1.41 29.67
N ILE A 28 -8.38 1.49 30.92
CA ILE A 28 -8.48 0.40 31.89
C ILE A 28 -9.79 0.54 32.66
N ARG A 29 -10.72 -0.39 32.42
CA ARG A 29 -12.00 -0.44 33.14
C ARG A 29 -11.76 -0.93 34.57
N ARG A 30 -11.83 -0.02 35.55
CA ARG A 30 -11.78 -0.39 36.97
C ARG A 30 -13.16 -0.92 37.38
N GLY A 31 -13.24 -2.20 37.74
CA GLY A 31 -14.43 -2.77 38.36
C GLY A 31 -14.29 -2.75 39.88
N GLN A 32 -15.26 -2.13 40.57
CA GLN A 32 -15.75 -2.51 41.90
C GLN A 32 -17.06 -1.75 42.22
N ASP A 33 -18.16 -2.48 42.03
CA ASP A 33 -19.39 -2.68 42.83
C ASP A 33 -20.01 -1.58 43.75
N GLU A 34 -21.34 -1.43 43.55
CA GLU A 34 -22.51 -1.35 44.48
C GLU A 34 -22.27 -0.95 45.96
N THR A 35 -23.06 -0.17 46.72
CA THR A 35 -24.50 0.17 46.82
C THR A 35 -24.57 1.38 47.81
N THR A 36 -25.46 2.37 47.74
CA THR A 36 -26.68 2.53 48.58
C THR A 36 -27.20 3.98 48.46
N THR A 37 -28.53 4.14 48.52
CA THR A 37 -29.43 5.31 48.40
C THR A 37 -29.10 6.60 49.20
N PRO A 38 -29.73 7.77 48.85
CA PRO A 38 -29.51 9.13 49.41
C PRO A 38 -30.39 9.38 50.67
N PRO A 39 -30.45 10.58 51.33
CA PRO A 39 -29.87 11.91 51.06
C PRO A 39 -29.17 12.55 52.28
N VAL A 40 -28.58 13.75 52.12
CA VAL A 40 -28.75 14.94 52.98
C VAL A 40 -27.73 16.00 52.57
N ALA A 41 -28.28 17.18 52.29
CA ALA A 41 -27.59 18.36 51.81
C ALA A 41 -26.59 18.94 52.82
N ARG A 42 -25.46 19.44 52.30
CA ARG A 42 -24.82 20.65 52.82
C ARG A 42 -23.93 21.28 51.74
N SER A 43 -24.42 22.41 51.22
CA SER A 43 -23.66 23.50 50.61
C SER A 43 -22.44 23.83 51.47
N VAL A 44 -21.25 24.10 50.94
CA VAL A 44 -20.72 25.32 50.26
C VAL A 44 -19.45 24.83 49.52
N GLU A 45 -18.98 25.31 48.37
CA GLU A 45 -18.60 26.66 48.01
C GLU A 45 -18.16 26.69 46.53
N ARG A 46 -18.46 27.78 45.82
CA ARG A 46 -18.26 27.95 44.37
C ARG A 46 -16.78 27.99 44.01
N VAL A 47 -16.40 27.24 42.97
CA VAL A 47 -15.32 27.65 42.06
C VAL A 47 -15.76 27.35 40.62
N HIS A 48 -15.92 28.44 39.87
CA HIS A 48 -15.82 28.58 38.41
C HIS A 48 -16.10 27.34 37.55
N THR A 49 -17.29 27.30 36.97
CA THR A 49 -17.60 26.55 35.75
C THR A 49 -16.74 27.08 34.59
N PRO A 50 -15.87 26.27 33.96
CA PRO A 50 -15.56 26.49 32.57
C PRO A 50 -16.77 26.02 31.76
N SER A 51 -17.24 26.92 30.88
CA SER A 51 -18.22 26.64 29.84
C SER A 51 -17.91 25.30 29.14
N PRO A 52 -18.91 24.47 28.80
CA PRO A 52 -18.67 23.30 27.97
C PRO A 52 -18.24 23.80 26.60
N GLU A 53 -16.93 23.76 26.33
CA GLU A 53 -16.45 23.85 24.96
C GLU A 53 -17.09 22.71 24.17
N PRO A 54 -17.57 22.97 22.95
CA PRO A 54 -18.16 21.94 22.12
C PRO A 54 -17.11 20.86 21.92
N ILE A 55 -17.48 19.65 22.34
CA ILE A 55 -16.75 18.40 22.05
C ILE A 55 -16.34 18.48 20.59
N ARG A 56 -15.03 18.68 20.33
CA ARG A 56 -14.48 18.56 18.99
C ARG A 56 -14.86 17.17 18.53
N SER A 57 -15.80 17.09 17.59
CA SER A 57 -16.15 15.86 16.93
C SER A 57 -14.85 15.27 16.43
N VAL A 58 -14.50 14.09 16.93
CA VAL A 58 -13.53 13.24 16.28
C VAL A 58 -14.14 13.02 14.90
N HIS A 59 -13.70 13.81 13.92
CA HIS A 59 -14.01 13.54 12.54
C HIS A 59 -13.44 12.15 12.33
N GLU A 60 -14.35 11.18 12.24
CA GLU A 60 -14.05 9.86 11.77
C GLU A 60 -13.31 10.07 10.45
N ASP A 61 -11.99 9.87 10.48
CA ASP A 61 -11.10 10.15 9.36
C ASP A 61 -11.71 9.42 8.18
N VAL A 62 -12.33 10.19 7.27
CA VAL A 62 -12.92 9.66 6.06
C VAL A 62 -11.73 9.11 5.29
N ILE A 63 -11.52 7.80 5.39
CA ILE A 63 -10.50 7.10 4.62
C ILE A 63 -10.91 7.30 3.17
N GLU A 64 -10.21 8.20 2.50
CA GLU A 64 -10.37 8.45 1.08
C GLU A 64 -10.08 7.13 0.35
N LYS A 65 -11.13 6.54 -0.21
CA LYS A 65 -11.02 5.28 -0.94
C LYS A 65 -10.08 5.46 -2.12
N ILE A 66 -9.33 4.42 -2.45
CA ILE A 66 -8.48 4.45 -3.64
C ILE A 66 -9.37 4.52 -4.90
N PRO A 67 -9.10 5.46 -5.83
CA PRO A 67 -9.83 5.52 -7.09
C PRO A 67 -9.64 4.24 -7.92
N SER A 68 -10.69 3.79 -8.61
CA SER A 68 -10.64 2.58 -9.45
C SER A 68 -9.58 2.68 -10.56
N ALA A 69 -9.41 3.86 -11.15
CA ALA A 69 -8.39 4.11 -12.17
C ALA A 69 -6.97 3.88 -11.62
N VAL A 70 -6.72 4.18 -10.35
CA VAL A 70 -5.44 3.92 -9.70
C VAL A 70 -5.25 2.42 -9.49
N VAL A 71 -6.28 1.69 -9.04
CA VAL A 71 -6.23 0.22 -8.92
C VAL A 71 -5.92 -0.43 -10.27
N ASP A 72 -6.53 0.05 -11.34
CA ASP A 72 -6.34 -0.46 -12.70
C ASP A 72 -4.94 -0.18 -13.22
N SER A 73 -4.41 1.02 -12.96
CA SER A 73 -3.02 1.35 -13.26
C SER A 73 -2.06 0.44 -12.51
N LEU A 74 -2.24 0.25 -11.20
CA LEU A 74 -1.38 -0.62 -10.38
C LEU A 74 -1.42 -2.08 -10.85
N TYR A 75 -2.62 -2.58 -11.18
CA TYR A 75 -2.78 -3.92 -11.75
C TYR A 75 -2.05 -4.05 -13.10
N ALA A 76 -2.22 -3.07 -14.00
CA ALA A 76 -1.55 -3.04 -15.28
C ALA A 76 -0.02 -3.04 -15.14
N ARG A 77 0.54 -2.36 -14.13
CA ARG A 77 1.98 -2.41 -13.82
C ARG A 77 2.43 -3.82 -13.46
N LYS A 78 1.74 -4.49 -12.54
CA LYS A 78 2.09 -5.86 -12.13
C LYS A 78 2.00 -6.80 -13.33
N ARG A 79 0.92 -6.71 -14.10
CA ARG A 79 0.73 -7.56 -15.29
C ARG A 79 1.84 -7.33 -16.32
N LYS A 80 2.22 -6.08 -16.56
CA LYS A 80 3.36 -5.75 -17.45
C LYS A 80 4.68 -6.36 -16.98
N LYS A 81 4.95 -6.36 -15.67
CA LYS A 81 6.11 -7.02 -15.06
C LYS A 81 6.06 -8.54 -15.24
N GLN A 82 4.89 -9.16 -15.03
CA GLN A 82 4.68 -10.59 -15.26
C GLN A 82 4.91 -10.97 -16.73
N ILE A 83 4.32 -10.22 -17.67
CA ILE A 83 4.53 -10.43 -19.10
C ILE A 83 6.03 -10.39 -19.46
N ASN A 84 6.77 -9.41 -18.96
CA ASN A 84 8.22 -9.34 -19.20
C ASN A 84 8.96 -10.58 -18.67
N ASN A 85 8.56 -11.11 -17.52
CA ASN A 85 9.15 -12.32 -16.95
C ASN A 85 8.79 -13.57 -17.78
N GLU A 86 7.52 -13.69 -18.20
CA GLU A 86 7.05 -14.76 -19.09
C GLU A 86 7.80 -14.74 -20.41
N MET A 87 7.93 -13.57 -21.05
CA MET A 87 8.70 -13.40 -22.28
C MET A 87 10.17 -13.80 -22.09
N LYS A 88 10.80 -13.40 -20.97
CA LYS A 88 12.18 -13.80 -20.66
C LYS A 88 12.32 -15.31 -20.50
N SER A 89 11.34 -16.00 -19.92
CA SER A 89 11.32 -17.46 -19.84
C SER A 89 11.20 -18.09 -21.22
N LEU A 90 10.26 -17.62 -22.04
CA LEU A 90 10.05 -18.17 -23.39
C LEU A 90 11.28 -18.00 -24.28
N LEU A 91 12.01 -16.89 -24.16
CA LEU A 91 13.28 -16.70 -24.88
C LEU A 91 14.34 -17.71 -24.45
N LYS A 92 14.41 -18.08 -23.16
CA LYS A 92 15.29 -19.16 -22.71
C LYS A 92 14.88 -20.50 -23.29
N ASP A 93 13.57 -20.77 -23.35
CA ASP A 93 13.07 -22.02 -23.94
C ASP A 93 13.45 -22.11 -25.43
N VAL A 94 13.41 -20.99 -26.16
CA VAL A 94 13.91 -20.91 -27.55
C VAL A 94 15.41 -21.21 -27.62
N ASP A 95 16.22 -20.61 -26.75
CA ASP A 95 17.66 -20.88 -26.70
C ASP A 95 17.97 -22.35 -26.38
N GLU A 96 17.21 -22.97 -25.47
CA GLU A 96 17.35 -24.38 -25.11
C GLU A 96 16.96 -25.32 -26.25
N LEU A 97 15.93 -24.97 -27.03
CA LEU A 97 15.57 -25.69 -28.25
C LEU A 97 16.68 -25.60 -29.31
N GLY A 98 17.27 -24.43 -29.48
CA GLY A 98 18.43 -24.24 -30.38
C GLY A 98 19.59 -25.17 -30.00
N LYS A 99 19.91 -25.26 -28.70
CA LYS A 99 20.95 -26.19 -28.21
C LYS A 99 20.59 -27.64 -28.47
N LYS A 100 19.34 -28.05 -28.21
CA LYS A 100 18.87 -29.43 -28.46
C LYS A 100 18.97 -29.82 -29.93
N LEU A 101 18.67 -28.89 -30.83
CA LEU A 101 18.83 -29.08 -32.27
C LEU A 101 20.31 -29.26 -32.64
N GLU A 102 21.19 -28.41 -32.10
CA GLU A 102 22.64 -28.45 -32.35
C GLU A 102 23.28 -29.79 -31.96
N ILE A 103 22.84 -30.39 -30.84
CA ILE A 103 23.32 -31.71 -30.39
C ILE A 103 22.52 -32.89 -30.99
N GLY A 104 21.60 -32.62 -31.93
CA GLY A 104 20.83 -33.66 -32.64
C GLY A 104 19.79 -34.38 -31.79
N LEU A 105 19.35 -33.82 -30.67
CA LEU A 105 18.28 -34.40 -29.83
C LEU A 105 16.88 -34.22 -30.41
N ILE A 106 16.72 -33.25 -31.31
CA ILE A 106 15.48 -33.01 -32.05
C ILE A 106 15.82 -32.80 -33.53
N ASP A 107 14.86 -33.06 -34.40
CA ASP A 107 14.99 -32.76 -35.83
C ASP A 107 14.54 -31.32 -36.15
N ASP A 108 14.85 -30.86 -37.37
CA ASP A 108 14.50 -29.53 -37.85
C ASP A 108 12.99 -29.27 -37.86
N ALA A 109 12.17 -30.29 -38.12
CA ALA A 109 10.72 -30.16 -38.18
C ALA A 109 10.12 -29.93 -36.79
N GLN A 110 10.60 -30.68 -35.79
CA GLN A 110 10.24 -30.54 -34.38
C GLN A 110 10.68 -29.17 -33.85
N SER A 111 11.93 -28.77 -34.14
CA SER A 111 12.46 -27.46 -33.73
C SER A 111 11.64 -26.31 -34.32
N THR A 112 11.33 -26.37 -35.62
CA THR A 112 10.54 -25.35 -36.30
C THR A 112 9.13 -25.24 -35.72
N SER A 113 8.46 -26.38 -35.49
CA SER A 113 7.11 -26.42 -34.91
C SER A 113 7.07 -25.86 -33.49
N GLN A 114 8.04 -26.22 -32.64
CA GLN A 114 8.09 -25.75 -31.26
C GLN A 114 8.46 -24.26 -31.18
N THR A 115 9.43 -23.81 -31.99
CA THR A 115 9.82 -22.40 -32.08
C THR A 115 8.65 -21.53 -32.55
N ALA A 116 7.86 -21.99 -33.53
CA ALA A 116 6.68 -21.27 -34.00
C ALA A 116 5.64 -21.05 -32.89
N LYS A 117 5.36 -22.08 -32.07
CA LYS A 117 4.44 -21.98 -30.93
C LYS A 117 4.92 -20.99 -29.87
N LEU A 118 6.22 -21.03 -29.54
CA LEU A 118 6.82 -20.09 -28.60
C LEU A 118 6.75 -18.66 -29.13
N GLN A 119 7.04 -18.47 -30.42
CA GLN A 119 6.97 -17.16 -31.07
C GLN A 119 5.55 -16.60 -31.10
N GLU A 120 4.54 -17.43 -31.37
CA GLU A 120 3.13 -17.03 -31.29
C GLU A 120 2.77 -16.51 -29.89
N LYS A 121 3.20 -17.22 -28.85
CA LYS A 121 2.98 -16.82 -27.45
C LYS A 121 3.72 -15.52 -27.09
N ILE A 122 4.96 -15.36 -27.57
CA ILE A 122 5.71 -14.11 -27.40
C ILE A 122 4.97 -12.95 -28.06
N ASN A 123 4.45 -13.15 -29.28
CA ASN A 123 3.72 -12.13 -30.01
C ASN A 123 2.40 -11.76 -29.32
N SER A 124 1.65 -12.73 -28.78
CA SER A 124 0.41 -12.46 -28.03
C SER A 124 0.69 -11.67 -26.75
N LEU A 125 1.73 -12.06 -26.00
CA LEU A 125 2.16 -11.37 -24.80
C LEU A 125 2.63 -9.94 -25.09
N GLN A 126 3.35 -9.74 -26.20
CA GLN A 126 3.79 -8.41 -26.62
C GLN A 126 2.61 -7.50 -26.96
N LYS A 127 1.60 -8.02 -27.68
CA LYS A 127 0.35 -7.27 -27.94
C LYS A 127 -0.36 -6.88 -26.64
N GLU A 128 -0.49 -7.80 -25.70
CA GLU A 128 -1.07 -7.51 -24.38
C GLU A 128 -0.28 -6.41 -23.67
N LYS A 129 1.05 -6.52 -23.61
CA LYS A 129 1.94 -5.54 -22.99
C LYS A 129 1.79 -4.13 -23.59
N ASP A 130 1.59 -4.02 -24.89
CA ASP A 130 1.46 -2.74 -25.59
C ASP A 130 0.10 -2.05 -25.31
N THR A 131 -0.93 -2.84 -24.96
CA THR A 131 -2.22 -2.31 -24.49
C THR A 131 -2.15 -1.78 -23.06
N LEU A 132 -1.22 -2.29 -22.24
CA LEU A 132 -1.04 -1.87 -20.85
C LEU A 132 -0.27 -0.55 -20.75
N LYS A 133 -1.01 0.52 -20.43
CA LYS A 133 -0.49 1.87 -20.21
C LYS A 133 -0.72 2.31 -18.76
N PRO A 134 0.06 1.79 -17.80
CA PRO A 134 -0.04 2.23 -16.43
C PRO A 134 0.43 3.68 -16.28
N GLU A 135 -0.39 4.51 -15.66
CA GLU A 135 -0.06 5.88 -15.28
C GLU A 135 0.84 5.89 -14.05
N LEU A 136 1.84 6.78 -14.05
CA LEU A 136 2.77 6.95 -12.93
C LEU A 136 2.07 7.65 -11.75
N LEU A 137 2.34 7.24 -10.51
CA LEU A 137 1.77 7.90 -9.34
C LEU A 137 2.53 9.20 -9.07
N GLU A 138 1.84 10.19 -8.54
CA GLU A 138 2.43 11.49 -8.19
C GLU A 138 3.65 11.32 -7.26
N ILE A 139 3.58 10.40 -6.29
CA ILE A 139 4.70 10.10 -5.38
C ILE A 139 5.99 9.70 -6.09
N GLU A 140 5.89 9.00 -7.22
CA GLU A 140 7.04 8.56 -8.01
C GLU A 140 7.62 9.74 -8.81
N THR A 141 6.76 10.64 -9.32
CA THR A 141 7.22 11.88 -9.97
C THR A 141 7.96 12.77 -8.99
N LEU A 142 7.46 12.88 -7.75
CA LEU A 142 8.08 13.65 -6.67
C LEU A 142 9.43 13.05 -6.24
N ARG A 143 9.56 11.72 -6.23
CA ARG A 143 10.84 11.05 -5.99
C ARG A 143 11.89 11.40 -7.06
N GLU A 144 11.51 11.39 -8.33
CA GLU A 144 12.45 11.78 -9.41
C GLU A 144 12.79 13.27 -9.38
N ALA A 145 11.85 14.13 -8.97
CA ALA A 145 12.13 15.55 -8.72
C ALA A 145 13.12 15.73 -7.54
N GLU A 146 12.91 15.02 -6.43
CA GLU A 146 13.82 15.03 -5.28
C GLU A 146 15.26 14.65 -5.68
N LYS A 147 15.43 13.57 -6.43
CA LYS A 147 16.76 13.16 -6.95
C LYS A 147 17.41 14.26 -7.80
N LYS A 148 16.64 14.95 -8.65
CA LYS A 148 17.15 16.05 -9.47
C LYS A 148 17.62 17.22 -8.63
N TRP A 149 16.88 17.58 -7.57
CA TRP A 149 17.28 18.66 -6.67
C TRP A 149 18.54 18.30 -5.86
N LEU A 150 18.63 17.07 -5.35
CA LEU A 150 19.84 16.56 -4.69
C LEU A 150 21.06 16.61 -5.62
N ALA A 151 20.92 16.16 -6.86
CA ALA A 151 22.00 16.22 -7.85
C ALA A 151 22.41 17.66 -8.21
N ARG A 152 21.47 18.62 -8.18
CA ARG A 152 21.79 20.05 -8.39
C ARG A 152 22.55 20.64 -7.19
N LEU A 153 22.17 20.27 -5.97
CA LEU A 153 22.87 20.66 -4.74
C LEU A 153 24.31 20.12 -4.73
N GLU A 154 24.50 18.84 -5.05
CA GLU A 154 25.84 18.24 -5.14
C GLU A 154 26.72 18.98 -6.16
N LYS A 155 26.18 19.26 -7.35
CA LYS A 155 26.90 20.00 -8.40
C LYS A 155 27.31 21.41 -7.99
N ILE A 156 26.47 22.15 -7.26
CA ILE A 156 26.84 23.50 -6.84
C ILE A 156 27.86 23.47 -5.70
N GLU A 157 27.83 22.43 -4.85
CA GLU A 157 28.88 22.17 -3.85
C GLU A 157 30.22 21.86 -4.50
N ASP A 158 30.25 21.02 -5.54
CA ASP A 158 31.47 20.74 -6.32
C ASP A 158 32.07 22.00 -6.94
N LYS A 159 31.23 22.82 -7.60
CA LYS A 159 31.68 24.07 -8.20
C LYS A 159 32.21 25.08 -7.18
N ASN A 160 31.59 25.16 -6.01
CA ASN A 160 32.09 26.02 -4.92
C ASN A 160 33.42 25.50 -4.35
N ARG A 161 33.59 24.17 -4.24
CA ARG A 161 34.89 23.58 -3.85
C ARG A 161 35.99 23.84 -4.87
N ALA A 162 35.65 23.84 -6.16
CA ALA A 162 36.59 24.16 -7.24
C ALA A 162 36.94 25.66 -7.33
N GLY A 163 36.19 26.54 -6.66
CA GLY A 163 36.34 28.00 -6.78
C GLY A 163 35.72 28.58 -8.06
N ASP A 164 34.93 27.79 -8.79
CA ASP A 164 34.31 28.18 -10.07
C ASP A 164 33.15 29.17 -9.91
N VAL A 165 32.68 29.37 -8.67
CA VAL A 165 31.50 30.18 -8.36
C VAL A 165 31.82 31.07 -7.17
N SER A 166 31.40 32.34 -7.26
CA SER A 166 31.55 33.28 -6.14
C SER A 166 30.70 32.85 -4.94
N ARG A 167 31.13 33.22 -3.73
CA ARG A 167 30.42 32.86 -2.50
C ARG A 167 28.95 33.30 -2.50
N ALA A 168 28.68 34.52 -2.96
CA ALA A 168 27.32 35.06 -3.03
C ALA A 168 26.42 34.27 -3.99
N VAL A 169 26.95 33.87 -5.16
CA VAL A 169 26.19 33.05 -6.12
C VAL A 169 25.96 31.64 -5.58
N TYR A 170 26.95 31.06 -4.90
CA TYR A 170 26.80 29.77 -4.22
C TYR A 170 25.70 29.83 -3.17
N ASP A 171 25.76 30.79 -2.25
CA ASP A 171 24.78 30.91 -1.16
C ASP A 171 23.36 31.11 -1.73
N SER A 172 23.19 31.97 -2.74
CA SER A 172 21.89 32.18 -3.40
C SER A 172 21.32 30.91 -4.05
N LEU A 173 22.12 30.19 -4.85
CA LEU A 173 21.66 28.96 -5.53
C LEU A 173 21.43 27.81 -4.55
N LYS A 174 22.23 27.73 -3.50
CA LYS A 174 22.05 26.73 -2.43
C LYS A 174 20.73 26.95 -1.71
N ASP A 175 20.40 28.19 -1.37
CA ASP A 175 19.15 28.54 -0.72
C ASP A 175 17.94 28.23 -1.62
N GLU A 176 18.02 28.58 -2.91
CA GLU A 176 16.97 28.25 -3.90
C GLU A 176 16.75 26.73 -3.99
N TYR A 177 17.80 25.96 -4.27
CA TYR A 177 17.68 24.51 -4.47
C TYR A 177 17.28 23.78 -3.18
N SER A 178 17.75 24.23 -2.02
CA SER A 178 17.35 23.64 -0.73
C SER A 178 15.90 23.94 -0.39
N SER A 179 15.40 25.14 -0.71
CA SER A 179 13.99 25.49 -0.59
C SER A 179 13.12 24.59 -1.47
N GLU A 180 13.47 24.43 -2.75
CA GLU A 180 12.72 23.56 -3.68
C GLU A 180 12.78 22.08 -3.31
N LEU A 181 13.92 21.62 -2.77
CA LEU A 181 14.03 20.27 -2.21
C LEU A 181 13.06 20.11 -1.02
N ALA A 182 13.02 21.08 -0.10
CA ALA A 182 12.13 21.04 1.06
C ALA A 182 10.65 21.07 0.67
N THR A 183 10.25 21.86 -0.35
CA THR A 183 8.87 21.86 -0.86
C THR A 183 8.51 20.50 -1.48
N THR A 184 9.43 19.92 -2.27
CA THR A 184 9.26 18.60 -2.89
C THR A 184 9.12 17.51 -1.84
N GLN A 185 9.94 17.53 -0.79
CA GLN A 185 9.89 16.56 0.31
C GLN A 185 8.57 16.64 1.10
N ARG A 186 8.06 17.85 1.36
CA ARG A 186 6.74 18.02 2.02
C ARG A 186 5.60 17.45 1.18
N LYS A 187 5.63 17.65 -0.14
CA LYS A 187 4.66 17.06 -1.07
C LYS A 187 4.79 15.53 -1.08
N LYS A 188 6.02 15.00 -1.20
CA LYS A 188 6.31 13.56 -1.16
C LYS A 188 5.76 12.91 0.11
N ALA A 189 6.02 13.50 1.28
CA ALA A 189 5.51 13.00 2.57
C ALA A 189 3.97 13.05 2.68
N THR A 190 3.31 13.95 1.96
CA THR A 190 1.84 14.02 1.91
C THR A 190 1.27 12.92 1.02
N GLU A 191 1.85 12.72 -0.17
CA GLU A 191 1.46 11.62 -1.05
C GLU A 191 1.80 10.25 -0.45
N GLU A 192 2.90 10.12 0.29
CA GLU A 192 3.24 8.88 1.00
C GLU A 192 2.17 8.49 2.03
N ARG A 193 1.69 9.45 2.82
CA ARG A 193 0.58 9.23 3.76
C ARG A 193 -0.69 8.80 3.04
N LYS A 194 -0.98 9.39 1.88
CA LYS A 194 -2.12 9.01 1.04
C LYS A 194 -1.99 7.58 0.52
N VAL A 195 -0.84 7.21 -0.04
CA VAL A 195 -0.55 5.84 -0.49
C VAL A 195 -0.66 4.82 0.65
N ARG A 196 -0.15 5.15 1.85
CA ARG A 196 -0.29 4.28 3.03
C ARG A 196 -1.75 4.07 3.44
N ARG A 197 -2.58 5.11 3.38
CA ARG A 197 -4.03 5.00 3.64
C ARG A 197 -4.71 4.10 2.60
N TRP A 198 -4.40 4.27 1.32
CA TRP A 198 -4.90 3.41 0.25
C TRP A 198 -4.50 1.95 0.42
N LEU A 199 -3.28 1.67 0.87
CA LEU A 199 -2.84 0.31 1.16
C LEU A 199 -3.69 -0.36 2.25
N VAL A 200 -3.94 0.35 3.35
CA VAL A 200 -4.79 -0.15 4.45
C VAL A 200 -6.23 -0.41 3.96
N ASP A 201 -6.78 0.51 3.17
CA ASP A 201 -8.11 0.37 2.59
C ASP A 201 -8.21 -0.85 1.66
N LEU A 202 -7.27 -1.01 0.73
CA LEU A 202 -7.21 -2.17 -0.17
C LEU A 202 -7.09 -3.49 0.58
N GLN A 203 -6.27 -3.56 1.64
CA GLN A 203 -6.14 -4.75 2.47
C GLN A 203 -7.46 -5.08 3.19
N LYS A 204 -8.15 -4.06 3.72
CA LYS A 204 -9.47 -4.23 4.35
C LYS A 204 -10.51 -4.73 3.34
N GLU A 205 -10.59 -4.11 2.16
CA GLU A 205 -11.52 -4.51 1.11
C GLU A 205 -11.25 -5.92 0.58
N THR A 206 -9.98 -6.30 0.47
CA THR A 206 -9.56 -7.65 0.06
C THR A 206 -10.08 -8.71 1.05
N ARG A 207 -9.93 -8.47 2.36
CA ARG A 207 -10.48 -9.35 3.41
C ARG A 207 -12.01 -9.45 3.34
N VAL A 208 -12.69 -8.33 3.11
CA VAL A 208 -14.15 -8.33 2.95
C VAL A 208 -14.59 -9.14 1.73
N LEU A 209 -13.88 -9.03 0.61
CA LEU A 209 -14.17 -9.82 -0.59
C LEU A 209 -13.92 -11.31 -0.38
N GLU A 210 -12.86 -11.66 0.35
CA GLU A 210 -12.55 -13.03 0.73
C GLU A 210 -13.68 -13.67 1.55
N THR A 211 -14.12 -13.01 2.64
CA THR A 211 -15.25 -13.49 3.44
C THR A 211 -16.54 -13.63 2.61
N LYS A 212 -16.78 -12.72 1.65
CA LYS A 212 -17.94 -12.81 0.74
C LYS A 212 -17.85 -14.01 -0.20
N VAL A 213 -16.67 -14.28 -0.76
CA VAL A 213 -16.42 -15.45 -1.62
C VAL A 213 -16.65 -16.74 -0.83
N GLU A 214 -16.09 -16.84 0.38
CA GLU A 214 -16.27 -17.99 1.26
C GLU A 214 -17.74 -18.20 1.63
N SER A 215 -18.42 -17.13 2.05
CA SER A 215 -19.85 -17.20 2.42
C SER A 215 -20.73 -17.65 1.25
N LEU A 216 -20.43 -17.21 0.03
CA LEU A 216 -21.18 -17.63 -1.17
C LEU A 216 -20.91 -19.08 -1.54
N LYS A 217 -19.67 -19.56 -1.41
CA LYS A 217 -19.33 -20.98 -1.63
C LYS A 217 -20.13 -21.87 -0.68
N VAL A 218 -20.04 -21.61 0.62
CA VAL A 218 -20.78 -22.36 1.65
C VAL A 218 -22.29 -22.30 1.41
N ARG A 219 -22.83 -21.11 1.09
CA ARG A 219 -24.26 -20.97 0.80
C ARG A 219 -24.69 -21.79 -0.43
N SER A 220 -23.89 -21.78 -1.49
CA SER A 220 -24.19 -22.54 -2.70
C SER A 220 -24.19 -24.05 -2.48
N GLU A 221 -23.34 -24.55 -1.57
CA GLU A 221 -23.28 -25.96 -1.19
C GLU A 221 -24.50 -26.38 -0.34
N ILE A 222 -24.99 -25.50 0.54
CA ILE A 222 -26.12 -25.79 1.43
C ILE A 222 -27.48 -25.64 0.73
N GLU A 223 -27.67 -24.54 -0.02
CA GLU A 223 -28.99 -24.15 -0.54
C GLU A 223 -29.32 -24.79 -1.90
N GLY A 224 -28.39 -25.53 -2.52
CA GLY A 224 -28.62 -26.14 -3.83
C GLY A 224 -28.96 -25.13 -4.92
N GLN A 225 -28.47 -23.88 -4.79
CA GLN A 225 -28.65 -22.82 -5.78
C GLN A 225 -28.17 -23.29 -7.16
N THR A 226 -28.74 -22.73 -8.23
CA THR A 226 -28.28 -23.00 -9.59
C THR A 226 -26.78 -22.72 -9.69
N LEU A 227 -25.99 -23.77 -9.84
CA LEU A 227 -24.52 -23.76 -9.87
C LEU A 227 -23.97 -22.64 -10.76
N SER A 228 -24.63 -22.32 -11.87
CA SER A 228 -24.17 -21.33 -12.84
C SER A 228 -24.11 -19.89 -12.28
N GLU A 229 -25.18 -19.38 -11.65
CA GLU A 229 -25.22 -17.99 -11.16
C GLU A 229 -24.31 -17.77 -9.95
N ALA A 230 -24.30 -18.73 -9.02
CA ALA A 230 -23.42 -18.70 -7.86
C ALA A 230 -21.94 -18.74 -8.27
N ASN A 231 -21.59 -19.61 -9.21
CA ASN A 231 -20.22 -19.72 -9.72
C ASN A 231 -19.77 -18.44 -10.43
N GLN A 232 -20.64 -17.81 -11.24
CA GLN A 232 -20.33 -16.54 -11.89
C GLN A 232 -20.04 -15.45 -10.86
N LYS A 233 -20.88 -15.31 -9.84
CA LYS A 233 -20.69 -14.31 -8.77
C LYS A 233 -19.42 -14.56 -7.95
N ILE A 234 -19.12 -15.82 -7.66
CA ILE A 234 -17.87 -16.23 -7.00
C ILE A 234 -16.67 -15.83 -7.85
N MET A 235 -16.71 -16.08 -9.16
CA MET A 235 -15.66 -15.72 -10.10
C MET A 235 -15.46 -14.19 -10.13
N ASP A 236 -16.53 -13.41 -10.25
CA ASP A 236 -16.44 -11.95 -10.29
C ASP A 236 -15.85 -11.35 -9.00
N LEU A 237 -16.29 -11.83 -7.84
CA LEU A 237 -15.74 -11.40 -6.55
C LEU A 237 -14.29 -11.85 -6.37
N SER A 238 -13.94 -13.04 -6.84
CA SER A 238 -12.56 -13.54 -6.82
C SER A 238 -11.66 -12.68 -7.71
N ASN A 239 -12.12 -12.29 -8.89
CA ASN A 239 -11.41 -11.39 -9.80
C ASN A 239 -11.21 -10.01 -9.17
N GLN A 240 -12.24 -9.45 -8.52
CA GLN A 240 -12.10 -8.19 -7.78
C GLN A 240 -11.08 -8.32 -6.63
N ARG A 241 -11.13 -9.42 -5.87
CA ARG A 241 -10.19 -9.69 -4.78
C ARG A 241 -8.75 -9.71 -5.30
N VAL A 242 -8.50 -10.47 -6.37
CA VAL A 242 -7.17 -10.58 -6.98
C VAL A 242 -6.68 -9.22 -7.45
N ARG A 243 -7.52 -8.43 -8.16
CA ARG A 243 -7.13 -7.09 -8.62
C ARG A 243 -6.72 -6.17 -7.47
N LYS A 244 -7.51 -6.14 -6.37
CA LYS A 244 -7.22 -5.31 -5.20
C LYS A 244 -5.98 -5.79 -4.43
N ALA A 245 -5.81 -7.10 -4.27
CA ALA A 245 -4.63 -7.69 -3.64
C ALA A 245 -3.36 -7.36 -4.45
N THR A 246 -3.40 -7.51 -5.78
CA THR A 246 -2.30 -7.14 -6.67
C THR A 246 -1.99 -5.65 -6.59
N ALA A 247 -2.99 -4.78 -6.56
CA ALA A 247 -2.77 -3.34 -6.39
C ALA A 247 -2.08 -3.03 -5.04
N ALA A 248 -2.48 -3.71 -3.96
CA ALA A 248 -1.85 -3.58 -2.64
C ALA A 248 -0.37 -4.02 -2.67
N GLU A 249 -0.03 -5.14 -3.33
CA GLU A 249 1.36 -5.55 -3.51
C GLU A 249 2.20 -4.48 -4.21
N VAL A 250 1.68 -3.88 -5.28
CA VAL A 250 2.41 -2.83 -6.01
C VAL A 250 2.59 -1.58 -5.15
N LEU A 251 1.60 -1.20 -4.33
CA LEU A 251 1.78 -0.10 -3.38
C LEU A 251 2.86 -0.41 -2.34
N ILE A 252 2.96 -1.65 -1.86
CA ILE A 252 4.06 -2.08 -0.97
C ILE A 252 5.41 -1.93 -1.69
N GLU A 253 5.54 -2.46 -2.91
CA GLU A 253 6.75 -2.33 -3.73
C GLU A 253 7.14 -0.84 -3.92
N ILE A 254 6.18 0.05 -4.12
CA ILE A 254 6.43 1.49 -4.23
C ILE A 254 6.96 2.04 -2.90
N LEU A 255 6.27 1.78 -1.79
CA LEU A 255 6.65 2.30 -0.46
C LEU A 255 8.01 1.79 0.02
N GLU A 256 8.41 0.58 -0.35
CA GLU A 256 9.74 0.02 -0.02
C GLU A 256 10.89 0.70 -0.77
N THR A 257 10.59 1.44 -1.85
CA THR A 257 11.59 2.12 -2.69
C THR A 257 11.62 3.64 -2.50
N LEU A 258 10.96 4.16 -1.46
CA LEU A 258 10.90 5.58 -1.11
C LEU A 258 11.96 6.00 -0.11
#